data_AF-A0A217EYL4-F1
#
_entry.id   AF-A0A217EYL4-F1
#
_cell.length_a   1.000
_cell.length_b   1.000
_cell.length_c   1.000
_cell.angle_alpha   90.00
_cell.angle_beta   90.00
_cell.angle_gamma   90.00
#
_symmetry.space_group_name_H-M   'P 1'
#
loop_
_entity.id
_entity.type
_entity.pdbx_description
1 polymer ?
#
loop_
_entity_poly.entity_id
_entity_poly.type
_entity_poly.pdbx_seq_one_letter_code
_entity_poly.pdbx_strand_id
1 'polypeptide(L)'
;MLWRPVRRLIRWRLSRSARKVLETRTLERLDGVWLRWLPDEIDLFLANLEPQAKELRPLSDLGQLPSAGNRLMVELAIYTAAAYRALLEAGLSRESSRSAVADIGWNVYALLLRLNSLPLRLVTRDPGKRLRGTIGLLLRFPFNAPGAPGYAVEVRREGDDLITHFTHCPPQTLMRTLIAETGDCGDLEASLRKLVPVRLARRRHHRE
;
A
#
# COMPACT_ATOMS: atom_id res chain seq x y z
N MET A 1 22.48 -6.49 -3.96
CA MET A 1 22.65 -6.57 -2.49
C MET A 1 21.80 -5.56 -1.69
N LEU A 2 21.53 -4.35 -2.18
CA LEU A 2 20.81 -3.28 -1.45
C LEU A 2 19.34 -3.57 -1.05
N TRP A 3 18.69 -4.58 -1.65
CA TRP A 3 17.25 -4.80 -1.45
C TRP A 3 16.90 -5.61 -0.19
N ARG A 4 17.84 -6.41 0.31
CA ARG A 4 17.70 -7.15 1.57
C ARG A 4 17.40 -6.25 2.78
N PRO A 5 18.15 -5.16 3.03
CA PRO A 5 17.85 -4.26 4.14
C PRO A 5 16.52 -3.51 3.95
N VAL A 6 16.19 -3.11 2.72
CA VAL A 6 14.89 -2.48 2.41
C VAL A 6 13.73 -3.41 2.76
N ARG A 7 13.81 -4.69 2.35
CA ARG A 7 12.81 -5.71 2.71
C ARG A 7 12.68 -5.91 4.21
N ARG A 8 13.81 -5.98 4.94
CA ARG A 8 13.80 -6.06 6.41
C ARG A 8 13.11 -4.86 7.04
N LEU A 9 13.35 -3.66 6.53
CA LEU A 9 12.71 -2.43 7.02
C LEU A 9 11.20 -2.44 6.76
N ILE A 10 10.77 -2.82 5.54
CA ILE A 10 9.35 -2.96 5.18
C ILE A 10 8.68 -3.97 6.11
N ARG A 11 9.27 -5.15 6.27
CA ARG A 11 8.78 -6.21 7.14
C ARG A 11 8.66 -5.72 8.58
N TRP A 12 9.71 -5.11 9.13
CA TRP A 12 9.69 -4.58 10.50
C TRP A 12 8.57 -3.55 10.71
N ARG A 13 8.37 -2.63 9.75
CA ARG A 13 7.28 -1.64 9.81
C ARG A 13 5.90 -2.27 9.69
N LEU A 14 5.74 -3.24 8.79
CA LEU A 14 4.50 -4.00 8.66
C LEU A 14 4.20 -4.76 9.94
N SER A 15 5.18 -5.47 10.52
CA SER A 15 5.00 -6.21 11.77
C SER A 15 4.55 -5.31 12.91
N ARG A 16 5.20 -4.15 13.08
CA ARG A 16 4.79 -3.18 14.11
C ARG A 16 3.38 -2.65 13.89
N SER A 17 3.01 -2.38 12.64
CA SER A 17 1.66 -1.91 12.31
C SER A 17 0.62 -3.02 12.47
N ALA A 18 0.93 -4.24 12.08
CA ALA A 18 0.06 -5.40 12.20
C ALA A 18 -0.25 -5.68 13.65
N ARG A 19 0.76 -5.76 14.53
CA ARG A 19 0.55 -5.87 15.98
C ARG A 19 -0.41 -4.82 16.50
N LYS A 20 -0.12 -3.54 16.20
CA LYS A 20 -0.98 -2.42 16.63
C LYS A 20 -2.44 -2.58 16.17
N VAL A 21 -2.66 -2.95 14.91
CA VAL A 21 -4.03 -3.07 14.35
C VAL A 21 -4.74 -4.31 14.86
N LEU A 22 -4.08 -5.47 14.85
CA LEU A 22 -4.68 -6.75 15.21
C LEU A 22 -4.92 -6.88 16.72
N GLU A 23 -4.03 -6.36 17.57
CA GLU A 23 -4.19 -6.41 19.04
C GLU A 23 -5.35 -5.53 19.55
N THR A 24 -5.73 -4.50 18.79
CA THR A 24 -6.71 -3.50 19.24
C THR A 24 -8.11 -3.75 18.69
N ARG A 25 -8.29 -4.74 17.81
CA ARG A 25 -9.52 -4.95 17.08
C ARG A 25 -10.17 -6.29 17.39
N THR A 26 -11.50 -6.26 17.34
CA THR A 26 -12.32 -7.45 17.11
C THR A 26 -12.40 -7.69 15.62
N LEU A 27 -12.08 -8.91 15.20
CA LEU A 27 -12.12 -9.36 13.82
C LEU A 27 -13.11 -10.52 13.73
N GLU A 28 -13.86 -10.53 12.64
CA GLU A 28 -14.82 -11.58 12.34
C GLU A 28 -14.10 -12.75 11.63
N ARG A 29 -14.35 -13.96 12.11
CA ARG A 29 -13.94 -15.20 11.46
C ARG A 29 -14.92 -15.64 10.37
N LEU A 30 -14.49 -16.62 9.57
CA LEU A 30 -15.33 -17.24 8.55
C LEU A 30 -16.62 -17.88 9.12
N ASP A 31 -16.62 -18.27 10.39
CA ASP A 31 -17.79 -18.81 11.11
C ASP A 31 -18.73 -17.72 11.66
N GLY A 32 -18.44 -16.44 11.40
CA GLY A 32 -19.20 -15.29 11.89
C GLY A 32 -18.90 -14.90 13.35
N VAL A 33 -17.97 -15.61 14.01
CA VAL A 33 -17.58 -15.29 15.39
C VAL A 33 -16.62 -14.10 15.40
N TRP A 34 -16.94 -13.11 16.23
CA TRP A 34 -16.07 -11.97 16.50
C TRP A 34 -15.10 -12.31 17.61
N LEU A 35 -13.80 -12.16 17.35
CA LEU A 35 -12.77 -12.44 18.34
C LEU A 35 -11.65 -11.42 18.31
N ARG A 36 -10.92 -11.36 19.41
CA ARG A 36 -9.70 -10.57 19.53
C ARG A 36 -8.51 -11.49 19.37
N TRP A 37 -7.62 -11.15 18.44
CA TRP A 37 -6.41 -11.92 18.21
C TRP A 37 -5.45 -11.80 19.40
N LEU A 38 -4.89 -12.93 19.81
CA LEU A 38 -3.85 -13.04 20.83
C LEU A 38 -2.46 -12.79 20.23
N PRO A 39 -1.46 -12.41 21.05
CA PRO A 39 -0.09 -12.20 20.58
C PRO A 39 0.48 -13.38 19.78
N ASP A 40 0.20 -14.62 20.19
CA ASP A 40 0.69 -15.83 19.53
C ASP A 40 0.08 -16.03 18.13
N GLU A 41 -1.20 -15.69 17.95
CA GLU A 41 -1.88 -15.74 16.64
C GLU A 41 -1.30 -14.69 15.68
N ILE A 42 -0.99 -13.50 16.22
CA ILE A 42 -0.32 -12.44 15.48
C ILE A 42 1.09 -12.88 15.08
N ASP A 43 1.83 -13.57 15.96
CA ASP A 43 3.16 -14.10 15.67
C ASP A 43 3.14 -15.14 14.56
N LEU A 44 2.15 -16.05 14.58
CA LEU A 44 1.93 -17.02 13.50
C LEU A 44 1.65 -16.33 12.17
N PHE A 45 0.76 -15.33 12.15
CA PHE A 45 0.52 -14.52 10.96
C PHE A 45 1.79 -13.83 10.45
N LEU A 46 2.58 -13.22 11.34
CA LEU A 46 3.82 -12.54 10.99
C LEU A 46 4.91 -13.50 10.48
N ALA A 47 4.90 -14.76 10.95
CA ALA A 47 5.76 -15.81 10.44
C ALA A 47 5.39 -16.21 9.01
N ASN A 48 4.09 -16.25 8.68
CA ASN A 48 3.58 -16.61 7.36
C ASN A 48 3.72 -15.51 6.29
N LEU A 49 3.96 -14.25 6.68
CA LEU A 49 4.11 -13.14 5.73
C LEU A 49 5.26 -13.33 4.72
N GLU A 50 6.42 -13.83 5.17
CA GLU A 50 7.59 -13.97 4.29
C GLU A 50 7.49 -15.14 3.32
N PRO A 51 7.03 -16.34 3.73
CA PRO A 51 6.69 -17.42 2.80
C PRO A 51 5.73 -16.95 1.70
N GLN A 52 4.59 -16.36 2.08
CA GLN A 52 3.60 -15.82 1.15
C GLN A 52 4.24 -14.79 0.20
N ALA A 53 4.99 -13.81 0.73
CA ALA A 53 5.67 -12.81 -0.10
C ALA A 53 6.71 -13.44 -1.05
N LYS A 54 7.37 -14.54 -0.66
CA LYS A 54 8.35 -15.25 -1.51
C LYS A 54 7.67 -15.92 -2.69
N GLU A 55 6.48 -16.49 -2.51
CA GLU A 55 5.68 -17.11 -3.58
C GLU A 55 5.13 -16.07 -4.56
N LEU A 56 4.80 -14.88 -4.10
CA LEU A 56 4.26 -13.81 -4.95
C LEU A 56 5.32 -13.04 -5.74
N ARG A 57 6.59 -13.06 -5.31
CA ARG A 57 7.68 -12.29 -5.95
C ARG A 57 7.97 -12.69 -7.40
N PRO A 58 8.01 -13.97 -7.79
CA PRO A 58 8.19 -14.37 -9.19
C PRO A 58 7.17 -13.73 -10.14
N LEU A 59 5.94 -13.49 -9.68
CA LEU A 59 4.84 -12.92 -10.48
C LEU A 59 4.94 -11.41 -10.72
N SER A 60 5.94 -10.76 -10.14
CA SER A 60 6.00 -9.29 -10.05
C SER A 60 6.96 -8.61 -11.00
N ASP A 61 7.75 -9.39 -11.76
CA ASP A 61 8.77 -8.89 -12.69
C ASP A 61 9.61 -7.73 -12.13
N LEU A 62 9.90 -7.74 -10.83
CA LEU A 62 10.59 -6.65 -10.11
C LEU A 62 11.90 -6.23 -10.79
N GLY A 63 12.58 -7.17 -11.46
CA GLY A 63 13.82 -6.91 -12.21
C GLY A 63 13.64 -5.99 -13.41
N GLN A 64 12.47 -6.02 -14.05
CA GLN A 64 12.15 -5.21 -15.23
C GLN A 64 11.74 -3.77 -14.87
N LEU A 65 11.46 -3.51 -13.59
CA LEU A 65 11.02 -2.18 -13.17
C LEU A 65 12.19 -1.17 -13.24
N PRO A 66 11.96 0.01 -13.85
CA PRO A 66 13.02 0.94 -14.23
C PRO A 66 13.61 1.73 -13.05
N SER A 67 12.95 1.78 -11.90
CA SER A 67 13.41 2.57 -10.75
C SER A 67 13.27 1.83 -9.43
N ALA A 68 14.10 2.23 -8.46
CA ALA A 68 13.99 1.75 -7.08
C ALA A 68 12.64 2.12 -6.42
N GLY A 69 12.04 3.26 -6.81
CA GLY A 69 10.72 3.68 -6.34
C GLY A 69 9.61 2.75 -6.82
N ASN A 70 9.63 2.39 -8.10
CA ASN A 70 8.66 1.45 -8.68
C ASN A 70 8.80 0.07 -8.02
N ARG A 71 10.03 -0.40 -7.84
CA ARG A 71 10.32 -1.65 -7.12
C ARG A 71 9.84 -1.61 -5.68
N LEU A 72 9.99 -0.48 -4.99
CA LEU A 72 9.51 -0.30 -3.62
C LEU A 72 7.98 -0.42 -3.55
N MET A 73 7.27 0.26 -4.45
CA MET A 73 5.81 0.22 -4.50
C MET A 73 5.27 -1.17 -4.83
N VAL A 74 5.91 -1.90 -5.74
CA VAL A 74 5.56 -3.28 -6.05
C VAL A 74 5.88 -4.23 -4.88
N GLU A 75 7.02 -4.07 -4.19
CA GLU A 75 7.31 -4.87 -3.00
C GLU A 75 6.29 -4.61 -1.88
N LEU A 76 5.84 -3.36 -1.68
CA LEU A 76 4.74 -3.06 -0.75
C LEU A 76 3.42 -3.71 -1.17
N ALA A 77 3.15 -3.81 -2.48
CA ALA A 77 1.98 -4.50 -3.01
C ALA A 77 2.07 -6.03 -2.80
N ILE A 78 3.25 -6.62 -2.98
CA ILE A 78 3.51 -8.03 -2.64
C ILE A 78 3.20 -8.30 -1.17
N TYR A 79 3.75 -7.50 -0.25
CA TYR A 79 3.46 -7.67 1.17
C TYR A 79 1.99 -7.41 1.53
N THR A 80 1.30 -6.60 0.75
CA THR A 80 -0.13 -6.35 0.91
C THR A 80 -0.94 -7.60 0.59
N ALA A 81 -0.69 -8.20 -0.58
CA ALA A 81 -1.34 -9.44 -1.00
C ALA A 81 -0.97 -10.60 -0.05
N ALA A 82 0.31 -10.72 0.32
CA ALA A 82 0.77 -11.72 1.28
C ALA A 82 0.08 -11.59 2.64
N ALA A 83 -0.08 -10.37 3.16
CA ALA A 83 -0.81 -10.12 4.41
C ALA A 83 -2.28 -10.48 4.29
N TYR A 84 -2.92 -10.15 3.16
CA TYR A 84 -4.32 -10.51 2.95
C TYR A 84 -4.52 -12.03 2.90
N ARG A 85 -3.69 -12.75 2.14
CA ARG A 85 -3.74 -14.21 2.05
C ARG A 85 -3.47 -14.90 3.39
N ALA A 86 -2.46 -14.43 4.13
CA ALA A 86 -2.16 -14.98 5.45
C ALA A 86 -3.31 -14.78 6.46
N LEU A 87 -4.08 -13.69 6.36
CA LEU A 87 -5.27 -13.49 7.20
C LEU A 87 -6.44 -14.40 6.80
N LEU A 88 -6.62 -14.64 5.50
CA LEU A 88 -7.61 -15.61 5.01
C LEU A 88 -7.26 -17.04 5.45
N GLU A 89 -5.99 -17.44 5.35
CA GLU A 89 -5.50 -18.75 5.81
C GLU A 89 -5.65 -18.93 7.33
N ALA A 90 -5.55 -17.84 8.10
CA ALA A 90 -5.85 -17.82 9.53
C ALA A 90 -7.36 -17.90 9.84
N GLY A 91 -8.22 -17.99 8.82
CA GLY A 91 -9.66 -18.20 8.97
C GLY A 91 -10.47 -16.92 9.23
N LEU A 92 -9.93 -15.75 8.91
CA LEU A 92 -10.69 -14.49 8.98
C LEU A 92 -11.62 -14.31 7.79
N SER A 93 -12.73 -13.61 8.00
CA SER A 93 -13.63 -13.23 6.92
C SER A 93 -12.91 -12.32 5.91
N ARG A 94 -13.36 -12.32 4.65
CA ARG A 94 -12.79 -11.47 3.60
C ARG A 94 -12.89 -9.99 3.98
N GLU A 95 -13.99 -9.59 4.61
CA GLU A 95 -14.19 -8.21 5.05
C GLU A 95 -13.23 -7.81 6.17
N SER A 96 -13.10 -8.64 7.21
CA SER A 96 -12.15 -8.40 8.30
C SER A 96 -10.71 -8.35 7.80
N SER A 97 -10.34 -9.28 6.91
CA SER A 97 -9.01 -9.31 6.28
C SER A 97 -8.73 -8.06 5.46
N ARG A 98 -9.68 -7.62 4.62
CA ARG A 98 -9.57 -6.38 3.82
C ARG A 98 -9.44 -5.15 4.72
N SER A 99 -10.26 -5.05 5.76
CA SER A 99 -10.26 -3.93 6.71
C SER A 99 -8.93 -3.85 7.45
N ALA A 100 -8.46 -4.97 8.03
CA ALA A 100 -7.17 -5.02 8.72
C ALA A 100 -6.00 -4.65 7.80
N VAL A 101 -5.95 -5.19 6.59
CA VAL A 101 -4.89 -4.90 5.61
C VAL A 101 -4.93 -3.44 5.16
N ALA A 102 -6.11 -2.84 5.02
CA ALA A 102 -6.25 -1.43 4.67
C ALA A 102 -5.62 -0.53 5.74
N ASP A 103 -5.88 -0.79 7.02
CA ASP A 103 -5.33 -0.01 8.13
C ASP A 103 -3.83 -0.25 8.35
N ILE A 104 -3.37 -1.49 8.20
CA ILE A 104 -1.94 -1.81 8.21
C ILE A 104 -1.23 -1.07 7.08
N GLY A 105 -1.80 -1.13 5.88
CA GLY A 105 -1.31 -0.41 4.71
C GLY A 105 -1.26 1.10 4.96
N TRP A 106 -2.34 1.68 5.50
CA TRP A 106 -2.43 3.10 5.79
C TRP A 106 -1.35 3.57 6.76
N ASN A 107 -1.07 2.83 7.84
CA ASN A 107 0.00 3.20 8.78
C ASN A 107 1.38 3.26 8.11
N VAL A 108 1.67 2.33 7.18
CA VAL A 108 2.92 2.32 6.41
C VAL A 108 2.95 3.48 5.42
N TYR A 109 1.86 3.69 4.67
CA TYR A 109 1.75 4.80 3.72
C TYR A 109 1.83 6.17 4.40
N ALA A 110 1.14 6.36 5.52
CA ALA A 110 1.15 7.59 6.29
C ALA A 110 2.56 7.93 6.79
N LEU A 111 3.36 6.92 7.17
CA LEU A 111 4.76 7.12 7.50
C LEU A 111 5.57 7.57 6.28
N LEU A 112 5.39 6.92 5.12
CA LEU A 112 6.07 7.31 3.88
C LEU A 112 5.72 8.75 3.47
N LEU A 113 4.45 9.14 3.57
CA LEU A 113 3.99 10.50 3.31
C LEU A 113 4.59 11.49 4.31
N ARG A 114 4.66 11.12 5.59
CA ARG A 114 5.33 11.96 6.61
C ARG A 114 6.79 12.17 6.25
N LEU A 115 7.54 11.12 5.93
CA LEU A 115 8.96 11.22 5.56
C LEU A 115 9.18 12.12 4.34
N ASN A 116 8.34 12.01 3.31
CA ASN A 116 8.43 12.85 2.12
C ASN A 116 7.98 14.31 2.36
N SER A 117 7.07 14.55 3.30
CA SER A 117 6.61 15.92 3.63
C SER A 117 7.48 16.63 4.67
N LEU A 118 8.38 15.94 5.37
CA LEU A 118 9.25 16.53 6.39
C LEU A 118 10.15 17.66 5.86
N PRO A 119 10.86 17.52 4.71
CA PRO A 119 11.68 18.61 4.17
C PRO A 119 10.84 19.86 3.90
N LEU A 120 9.64 19.68 3.36
CA LEU A 120 8.74 20.79 3.02
C LEU A 120 8.09 21.43 4.24
N ARG A 121 7.88 20.66 5.32
CA ARG A 121 7.46 21.20 6.62
C ARG A 121 8.50 22.14 7.23
N LEU A 122 9.79 21.90 6.96
CA LEU A 122 10.88 22.73 7.43
C LEU A 122 11.07 23.98 6.56
N VAL A 123 10.80 23.87 5.25
CA VAL A 123 11.02 24.95 4.28
C VAL A 123 9.86 25.93 4.18
N THR A 124 8.61 25.48 4.27
CA THR A 124 7.43 26.36 4.09
C THR A 124 6.35 26.09 5.13
N ARG A 125 5.75 27.17 5.66
CA ARG A 125 4.59 27.09 6.57
C ARG A 125 3.25 27.08 5.84
N ASP A 126 3.23 27.45 4.56
CA ASP A 126 2.01 27.50 3.73
C ASP A 126 1.53 26.06 3.42
N PRO A 127 0.32 25.66 3.87
CA PRO A 127 -0.20 24.31 3.69
C PRO A 127 -0.41 23.93 2.21
N GLY A 128 -0.79 24.88 1.35
CA GLY A 128 -0.98 24.65 -0.07
C GLY A 128 0.35 24.42 -0.79
N LYS A 129 1.36 25.25 -0.51
CA LYS A 129 2.72 25.04 -1.04
C LYS A 129 3.34 23.74 -0.53
N ARG A 130 3.10 23.36 0.72
CA ARG A 130 3.54 22.07 1.29
C ARG A 130 2.92 20.88 0.56
N LEU A 131 1.61 20.92 0.32
CA LEU A 131 0.92 19.82 -0.37
C LEU A 131 1.44 19.67 -1.80
N ARG A 132 1.51 20.77 -2.56
CA ARG A 132 2.04 20.76 -3.94
C ARG A 132 3.48 20.27 -4.01
N GLY A 133 4.34 20.75 -3.11
CA GLY A 133 5.73 20.28 -3.03
C GLY A 133 5.80 18.79 -2.69
N THR A 134 4.92 18.30 -1.82
CA THR A 134 4.92 16.89 -1.39
C THR A 134 4.50 16.01 -2.54
N ILE A 135 3.47 16.40 -3.30
CA ILE A 135 3.04 15.68 -4.50
C ILE A 135 4.16 15.69 -5.56
N GLY A 136 4.82 16.83 -5.78
CA GLY A 136 5.97 16.92 -6.67
C GLY A 136 7.13 16.00 -6.26
N LEU A 137 7.42 15.91 -4.95
CA LEU A 137 8.44 15.00 -4.45
C LEU A 137 8.02 13.53 -4.64
N LEU A 138 6.76 13.20 -4.38
CA LEU A 138 6.21 11.85 -4.57
C LEU A 138 6.26 11.39 -6.03
N LEU A 139 5.97 12.30 -6.97
CA LEU A 139 6.11 12.08 -8.42
C LEU A 139 7.58 11.93 -8.85
N ARG A 140 8.54 12.40 -8.05
CA ARG A 140 9.96 12.16 -8.28
C ARG A 140 10.44 10.87 -7.61
N PHE A 141 9.88 10.52 -6.45
CA PHE A 141 10.09 9.26 -5.75
C PHE A 141 8.98 9.05 -4.69
N PRO A 142 8.31 7.87 -4.63
CA PRO A 142 8.60 6.63 -5.36
C PRO A 142 7.81 6.49 -6.68
N PHE A 143 6.94 7.43 -7.03
CA PHE A 143 6.03 7.34 -8.18
C PHE A 143 6.60 7.96 -9.46
N ASN A 144 7.92 7.85 -9.66
CA ASN A 144 8.51 8.37 -10.88
C ASN A 144 7.92 7.64 -12.08
N ALA A 145 7.60 8.41 -13.12
CA ALA A 145 6.83 7.93 -14.26
C ALA A 145 7.66 7.85 -15.55
N PRO A 146 8.58 6.88 -15.68
CA PRO A 146 9.37 6.69 -16.89
C PRO A 146 8.58 6.05 -18.04
N GLY A 147 7.30 5.71 -17.83
CA GLY A 147 6.52 4.89 -18.77
C GLY A 147 6.55 3.41 -18.39
N ALA A 148 5.75 2.60 -19.08
CA ALA A 148 5.68 1.16 -18.87
C ALA A 148 7.07 0.51 -19.07
N PRO A 149 7.49 -0.44 -18.21
CA PRO A 149 6.72 -1.16 -17.18
C PRO A 149 6.63 -0.45 -15.80
N GLY A 150 7.11 0.79 -15.67
CA GLY A 150 7.03 1.62 -14.45
C GLY A 150 5.71 2.39 -14.32
N TYR A 151 5.63 3.44 -13.49
CA TYR A 151 4.43 4.31 -13.52
C TYR A 151 4.35 5.04 -14.87
N ALA A 152 3.13 5.21 -15.37
CA ALA A 152 2.83 6.17 -16.43
C ALA A 152 1.79 7.14 -15.89
N VAL A 153 2.14 8.43 -15.84
CA VAL A 153 1.28 9.49 -15.29
C VAL A 153 1.30 10.69 -16.22
N GLU A 154 0.12 11.17 -16.58
CA GLU A 154 -0.05 12.49 -17.16
C GLU A 154 -0.28 13.48 -16.03
N VAL A 155 0.60 14.48 -15.94
CA VAL A 155 0.47 15.57 -14.98
C VAL A 155 0.06 16.81 -15.76
N ARG A 156 -1.14 17.32 -15.48
CA ARG A 156 -1.63 18.57 -16.03
C ARG A 156 -1.82 19.57 -14.90
N ARG A 157 -1.51 20.82 -15.17
CA ARG A 157 -1.72 21.92 -14.22
C ARG A 157 -2.84 22.79 -14.74
N GLU A 158 -3.89 22.94 -13.93
CA GLU A 158 -5.05 23.77 -14.24
C GLU A 158 -5.15 24.84 -13.15
N GLY A 159 -4.55 26.00 -13.40
CA GLY A 159 -4.40 27.06 -12.39
C GLY A 159 -3.59 26.61 -11.17
N ASP A 160 -4.25 26.61 -10.01
CA ASP A 160 -3.69 26.16 -8.73
C ASP A 160 -3.83 24.64 -8.48
N ASP A 161 -4.61 23.96 -9.33
CA ASP A 161 -4.86 22.52 -9.24
C ASP A 161 -3.83 21.72 -10.03
N LEU A 162 -3.41 20.60 -9.42
CA LEU A 162 -2.52 19.62 -10.03
C LEU A 162 -3.32 18.34 -10.30
N ILE A 163 -3.57 18.05 -11.57
CA ILE A 163 -4.33 16.88 -12.01
C ILE A 163 -3.32 15.80 -12.43
N THR A 164 -3.39 14.64 -11.76
CA THR A 164 -2.55 13.48 -12.09
C THR A 164 -3.42 12.34 -12.58
N HIS A 165 -3.25 11.93 -13.84
CA HIS A 165 -3.92 10.78 -14.42
C HIS A 165 -2.93 9.63 -14.63
N PHE A 166 -3.08 8.56 -13.84
CA PHE A 166 -2.21 7.39 -13.92
C PHE A 166 -2.76 6.39 -14.94
N THR A 167 -2.06 6.22 -16.06
CA THR A 167 -2.43 5.27 -17.12
C THR A 167 -1.84 3.88 -16.89
N HIS A 168 -0.73 3.78 -16.16
CA HIS A 168 -0.13 2.50 -15.77
C HIS A 168 0.38 2.53 -14.32
N CYS A 169 0.05 1.49 -13.56
CA CYS A 169 0.37 1.34 -12.14
C CYS A 169 0.92 -0.08 -11.89
N PRO A 170 2.25 -0.23 -11.67
CA PRO A 170 2.87 -1.54 -11.53
C PRO A 170 2.26 -2.42 -10.42
N PRO A 171 1.88 -1.88 -9.23
CA PRO A 171 1.10 -2.64 -8.24
C PRO A 171 -0.22 -3.22 -8.74
N GLN A 172 -0.96 -2.49 -9.60
CA GLN A 172 -2.22 -3.00 -10.15
C GLN A 172 -1.97 -4.09 -11.19
N THR A 173 -0.92 -3.94 -12.00
CA THR A 173 -0.50 -4.98 -12.95
C THR A 173 -0.14 -6.27 -12.23
N LEU A 174 0.66 -6.21 -11.17
CA LEU A 174 0.95 -7.36 -10.31
C LEU A 174 -0.34 -8.03 -9.82
N MET A 175 -1.30 -7.25 -9.32
CA MET A 175 -2.54 -7.81 -8.78
C MET A 175 -3.37 -8.51 -9.86
N ARG A 176 -3.38 -7.98 -11.09
CA ARG A 176 -4.03 -8.62 -12.25
C ARG A 176 -3.34 -9.91 -12.65
N THR A 177 -2.01 -9.92 -12.71
CA THR A 177 -1.21 -11.14 -12.95
C THR A 177 -1.49 -12.18 -11.87
N LEU A 178 -1.53 -11.76 -10.61
CA LEU A 178 -1.81 -12.64 -9.48
C LEU A 178 -3.18 -13.32 -9.60
N ILE A 179 -4.23 -12.54 -9.93
CA ILE A 179 -5.58 -13.06 -10.14
C ILE A 179 -5.62 -14.05 -11.32
N ALA A 180 -4.91 -13.75 -12.40
CA ALA A 180 -4.85 -14.64 -13.57
C ALA A 180 -4.18 -15.98 -13.24
N GLU A 181 -3.13 -15.97 -12.42
CA GLU A 181 -2.33 -17.17 -12.09
C GLU A 181 -2.90 -18.00 -10.94
N THR A 182 -3.55 -17.37 -9.96
CA THR A 182 -3.95 -18.03 -8.70
C THR A 182 -5.44 -17.93 -8.37
N GLY A 183 -6.22 -17.29 -9.24
CA GLY A 183 -7.64 -17.00 -9.02
C GLY A 183 -7.87 -15.77 -8.13
N ASP A 184 -9.09 -15.22 -8.16
CA ASP A 184 -9.42 -14.03 -7.38
C ASP A 184 -9.84 -14.36 -5.93
N CYS A 185 -8.92 -14.14 -4.99
CA CYS A 185 -9.22 -14.21 -3.56
C CYS A 185 -9.80 -12.88 -3.01
N GLY A 186 -10.00 -11.87 -3.85
CA GLY A 186 -10.35 -10.50 -3.47
C GLY A 186 -9.15 -9.57 -3.34
N ASP A 187 -8.00 -9.97 -3.90
CA ASP A 187 -6.69 -9.32 -3.80
C ASP A 187 -6.69 -7.89 -4.39
N LEU A 188 -7.45 -7.68 -5.48
CA LEU A 188 -7.58 -6.37 -6.15
C LEU A 188 -8.28 -5.34 -5.27
N GLU A 189 -9.41 -5.68 -4.67
CA GLU A 189 -10.13 -4.76 -3.78
C GLU A 189 -9.35 -4.46 -2.50
N ALA A 190 -8.65 -5.46 -1.93
CA ALA A 190 -7.80 -5.25 -0.76
C ALA A 190 -6.69 -4.22 -1.04
N SER A 191 -6.16 -4.24 -2.25
CA SER A 191 -5.14 -3.30 -2.72
C SER A 191 -5.71 -1.92 -3.05
N LEU A 192 -6.91 -1.84 -3.64
CA LEU A 192 -7.58 -0.59 -3.96
C LEU A 192 -8.09 0.16 -2.72
N ARG A 193 -8.54 -0.55 -1.67
CA ARG A 193 -9.12 0.06 -0.46
C ARG A 193 -8.09 0.88 0.34
N LYS A 194 -6.78 0.62 0.15
CA LYS A 194 -5.68 1.43 0.71
C LYS A 194 -5.62 2.86 0.16
N LEU A 195 -6.11 3.07 -1.06
CA LEU A 195 -6.07 4.37 -1.74
C LEU A 195 -7.29 5.26 -1.42
N VAL A 196 -8.28 4.73 -0.70
CA VAL A 196 -9.55 5.40 -0.42
C VAL A 196 -9.43 6.67 0.44
N PRO A 197 -8.45 6.86 1.35
CA PRO A 197 -8.36 8.13 2.08
C PRO A 197 -8.08 9.33 1.16
N VAL A 198 -7.57 9.11 -0.07
CA VAL A 198 -7.29 10.19 -1.03
C VAL A 198 -8.57 10.71 -1.73
N ARG A 199 -9.72 10.03 -1.59
CA ARG A 199 -11.02 10.55 -2.06
C ARG A 199 -11.66 11.61 -1.14
N LEU A 200 -11.06 11.91 0.01
CA LEU A 200 -11.51 12.98 0.93
C LEU A 200 -10.71 14.27 0.72
N ALA A 201 -10.67 14.76 -0.52
CA ALA A 201 -10.28 16.14 -0.84
C ALA A 201 -11.09 16.76 -1.99
N ARG A 202 -12.21 16.13 -2.42
CA ARG A 202 -13.25 16.89 -3.12
C ARG A 202 -14.04 17.66 -2.06
N ARG A 203 -13.56 18.85 -1.70
CA ARG A 203 -14.45 19.87 -1.15
C ARG A 203 -15.55 20.08 -2.18
N ARG A 204 -16.79 19.80 -1.77
CA ARG A 204 -17.98 20.33 -2.42
C ARG A 204 -17.83 21.86 -2.44
N HIS A 205 -17.49 22.44 -3.58
CA HIS A 205 -17.99 23.76 -3.95
C HIS A 205 -19.03 23.56 -5.04
N HIS A 206 -20.22 23.20 -4.58
CA HIS A 206 -21.49 23.47 -5.25
C HIS A 206 -22.43 23.94 -4.15
N ARG A 207 -23.19 24.99 -4.45
CA ARG A 207 -23.79 26.01 -3.56
C ARG A 207 -22.84 27.21 -3.46
N GLU A 208 -23.11 28.34 -4.09
CA GLU A 208 -24.37 28.94 -4.58
C GLU A 208 -24.19 29.57 -5.96
#